data_AF-A0A963K0B9-F1
#
_entry.id   AF-A0A963K0B9-F1
#
_cell.length_a   1.000
_cell.length_b   1.000
_cell.length_c   1.000
_cell.angle_alpha   90.00
_cell.angle_beta   90.00
_cell.angle_gamma   90.00
#
_symmetry.space_group_name_H-M   'P 1'
#
loop_
_entity.id
_entity.type
_entity.pdbx_description
1 polymer ?
#
loop_
_entity_poly.entity_id
_entity_poly.type
_entity_poly.pdbx_seq_one_letter_code
_entity_poly.pdbx_strand_id
1 'polypeptide(L)'
;MPAEAAATSLERVVQQAARDLFPGREVAVESFFDKASGRFVHRIADGESGEILAQTPSDSLLRFFASGRAPLGGPLLRLEA
;
A
#
# COMPACT_ATOMS: atom_id res chain seq x y z
N MET A 1 -13.67 19.66 -9.96
CA MET A 1 -12.67 18.66 -10.39
C MET A 1 -11.34 18.75 -9.59
N PRO A 2 -11.32 18.60 -8.24
CA PRO A 2 -10.05 18.56 -7.48
C PRO A 2 -9.51 17.14 -7.18
N ALA A 3 -10.39 16.13 -7.06
CA ALA A 3 -10.00 14.79 -6.60
C ALA A 3 -9.17 14.00 -7.63
N GLU A 4 -9.50 14.16 -8.92
CA GLU A 4 -8.81 13.48 -10.02
C GLU A 4 -7.38 14.02 -10.19
N ALA A 5 -7.20 15.34 -10.12
CA ALA A 5 -5.87 15.97 -10.15
C ALA A 5 -4.99 15.54 -8.96
N ALA A 6 -5.58 15.37 -7.77
CA ALA A 6 -4.86 14.88 -6.60
C ALA A 6 -4.45 13.39 -6.75
N ALA A 7 -5.31 12.54 -7.33
CA ALA A 7 -4.99 11.15 -7.62
C ALA A 7 -3.84 11.03 -8.63
N THR A 8 -3.88 11.80 -9.72
CA THR A 8 -2.78 11.85 -10.71
C THR A 8 -1.47 12.35 -10.09
N SER A 9 -1.54 13.29 -9.14
CA SER A 9 -0.36 13.75 -8.41
C SER A 9 0.24 12.66 -7.54
N LEU A 10 -0.58 11.87 -6.83
CA LEU A 10 -0.11 10.80 -5.98
C LEU A 10 0.55 9.67 -6.79
N GLU A 11 -0.09 9.23 -7.87
CA GLU A 11 0.47 8.18 -8.75
C GLU A 11 1.86 8.55 -9.27
N ARG A 12 2.05 9.80 -9.70
CA ARG A 12 3.37 10.28 -10.15
C ARG A 12 4.42 10.25 -9.03
N VAL A 13 4.03 10.66 -7.82
CA VAL A 13 4.95 10.67 -6.66
C VAL A 13 5.33 9.25 -6.27
N VAL A 14 4.38 8.30 -6.24
CA VAL A 14 4.66 6.90 -5.91
C VAL A 14 5.53 6.27 -7.00
N GLN A 15 5.27 6.54 -8.28
CA GLN A 15 6.11 6.06 -9.38
C GLN A 15 7.54 6.59 -9.28
N GLN A 16 7.71 7.88 -8.93
CA GLN A 16 9.04 8.45 -8.76
C GLN A 16 9.76 7.82 -7.55
N ALA A 17 9.08 7.69 -6.42
CA ALA A 17 9.65 7.05 -5.23
C ALA A 17 10.08 5.60 -5.51
N ALA A 18 9.31 4.84 -6.31
CA ALA A 18 9.67 3.49 -6.71
C ALA A 18 10.95 3.45 -7.56
N ARG A 19 11.11 4.38 -8.51
CA ARG A 19 12.33 4.50 -9.32
C ARG A 19 13.55 4.88 -8.49
N ASP A 20 13.38 5.74 -7.49
CA ASP A 20 14.46 6.17 -6.61
C ASP A 20 14.90 5.03 -5.66
N LEU A 21 13.96 4.18 -5.22
CA LEU A 21 14.24 3.02 -4.37
C LEU A 21 14.91 1.86 -5.12
N PHE A 22 14.64 1.71 -6.42
CA PHE A 22 15.17 0.63 -7.25
C PHE A 22 15.90 1.18 -8.48
N PRO A 23 17.04 1.87 -8.29
CA PRO A 23 17.75 2.52 -9.38
C PRO A 23 18.25 1.50 -10.41
N GLY A 24 18.04 1.82 -11.69
CA GLY A 24 18.48 0.98 -12.81
C GLY A 24 17.58 -0.23 -13.09
N ARG A 25 16.46 -0.39 -12.38
CA ARG A 25 15.43 -1.40 -12.70
C ARG A 25 14.24 -0.74 -13.38
N GLU A 26 13.65 -1.44 -14.34
CA GLU A 26 12.28 -1.13 -14.75
C GLU A 26 11.34 -1.56 -13.63
N VAL A 27 10.42 -0.69 -13.20
CA VAL A 27 9.50 -0.98 -12.10
C VAL A 27 8.06 -0.68 -12.47
N ALA A 28 7.17 -1.60 -12.11
CA ALA A 28 5.73 -1.44 -12.18
C ALA A 28 5.18 -1.14 -10.78
N VAL A 29 4.30 -0.13 -10.69
CA VAL A 29 3.65 0.26 -9.43
C VAL A 29 2.16 -0.03 -9.55
N GLU A 30 1.63 -0.77 -8.58
CA GLU A 30 0.20 -1.00 -8.43
C GLU A 30 -0.26 -0.38 -7.10
N SER A 31 -1.41 0.30 -7.13
CA SER A 31 -2.01 0.93 -5.96
C SER A 31 -3.47 0.54 -5.85
N PHE A 32 -3.87 -0.08 -4.75
CA PHE A 32 -5.25 -0.56 -4.55
C PHE A 32 -5.67 -0.53 -3.09
N PHE A 33 -6.99 -0.49 -2.86
CA PHE A 33 -7.55 -0.59 -1.52
C PHE A 33 -7.86 -2.05 -1.17
N ASP A 34 -7.14 -2.62 -0.20
CA ASP A 34 -7.43 -3.94 0.33
C ASP A 34 -8.60 -3.89 1.31
N LYS A 35 -9.73 -4.48 0.92
CA LYS A 35 -10.96 -4.47 1.72
C LYS A 35 -10.83 -5.30 3.00
N ALA A 36 -10.00 -6.34 3.02
CA ALA A 36 -9.85 -7.22 4.18
C ALA A 36 -9.19 -6.47 5.35
N SER A 37 -8.06 -5.82 5.09
CA SER A 37 -7.34 -5.01 6.07
C SER A 37 -7.89 -3.58 6.22
N GLY A 38 -8.63 -3.08 5.23
CA GLY A 38 -9.08 -1.69 5.18
C GLY A 38 -7.96 -0.69 4.94
N ARG A 39 -6.89 -1.11 4.25
CA ARG A 39 -5.69 -0.30 3.98
C ARG A 39 -5.51 -0.06 2.48
N PHE A 40 -4.91 1.08 2.15
CA PHE A 40 -4.39 1.32 0.82
C PHE A 40 -3.02 0.66 0.71
N VAL A 41 -2.81 -0.11 -0.35
CA VAL A 41 -1.62 -0.91 -0.60
C VAL A 41 -0.92 -0.36 -1.82
N HIS A 42 0.39 -0.16 -1.70
CA HIS A 42 1.28 0.11 -2.83
C HIS A 42 2.22 -1.08 -3.00
N ARG A 43 2.26 -1.63 -4.21
CA ARG A 43 3.10 -2.76 -4.58
C ARG A 43 4.02 -2.33 -5.72
N ILE A 44 5.30 -2.63 -5.56
CA ILE A 44 6.33 -2.35 -6.56
C ILE A 44 6.85 -3.71 -7.03
N ALA A 45 6.74 -3.95 -8.33
CA ALA A 45 7.26 -5.13 -8.98
C ALA A 45 8.38 -4.75 -9.95
N ASP A 46 9.31 -5.68 -10.15
CA ASP A 46 10.27 -5.63 -11.24
C ASP A 46 9.51 -5.75 -12.58
N GLY A 47 9.78 -4.82 -13.49
CA GLY A 47 9.03 -4.70 -14.76
C GLY A 47 9.31 -5.84 -15.73
N GLU A 48 10.49 -6.45 -15.67
CA GLU A 48 10.87 -7.55 -16.56
C GLU A 48 10.38 -8.90 -16.04
N SER A 49 10.62 -9.18 -14.76
CA SER A 49 10.35 -10.48 -14.15
C SER A 49 8.98 -10.58 -13.48
N GLY A 50 8.38 -9.44 -13.11
CA GLY A 50 7.17 -9.40 -12.29
C GLY A 50 7.38 -9.73 -10.81
N GLU A 51 8.63 -9.92 -10.36
CA GLU A 51 8.95 -10.17 -8.96
C GLU A 51 8.55 -8.98 -8.09
N ILE A 52 7.90 -9.22 -6.95
CA ILE A 52 7.55 -8.15 -6.01
C ILE A 52 8.80 -7.71 -5.24
N LEU A 53 9.25 -6.49 -5.54
CA LEU A 53 10.40 -5.88 -4.90
C LEU A 53 10.05 -5.27 -3.54
N ALA A 54 8.86 -4.67 -3.43
CA ALA A 54 8.36 -4.12 -2.19
C ALA A 54 6.84 -4.03 -2.15
N GLN A 55 6.29 -4.11 -0.95
CA GLN A 55 4.88 -3.83 -0.70
C GLN A 55 4.72 -3.08 0.62
N THR A 56 3.92 -2.02 0.60
CA THR A 56 3.59 -1.24 1.79
C THR A 56 2.07 -1.06 1.88
N PRO A 57 1.42 -1.49 2.98
CA PRO A 57 1.96 -2.30 4.08
C PRO A 57 2.45 -3.71 3.64
N SER A 58 3.35 -4.31 4.42
CA SER A 58 3.77 -5.70 4.17
C SER A 58 2.62 -6.68 4.39
N ASP A 59 2.67 -7.86 3.75
CA ASP A 59 1.60 -8.86 3.87
C ASP A 59 1.33 -9.29 5.31
N SER A 60 2.37 -9.39 6.14
CA SER A 60 2.22 -9.71 7.56
C SER A 60 1.44 -8.64 8.30
N LEU A 61 1.65 -7.36 7.95
CA LEU A 61 0.94 -6.24 8.56
C LEU A 61 -0.51 -6.13 8.04
N LEU A 62 -0.74 -6.43 6.76
CA LEU A 62 -2.10 -6.56 6.22
C LEU A 62 -2.89 -7.67 6.93
N ARG A 63 -2.28 -8.83 7.12
CA ARG A 63 -2.87 -9.96 7.87
C ARG A 63 -3.18 -9.58 9.32
N PHE A 64 -2.30 -8.84 9.98
CA PHE A 64 -2.53 -8.32 11.32
C PHE A 64 -3.73 -7.36 11.36
N PHE A 65 -3.84 -6.42 10.42
CA PHE A 65 -5.01 -5.52 10.37
C PHE A 65 -6.31 -6.25 10.04
N ALA A 66 -6.25 -7.23 9.14
CA ALA A 66 -7.40 -8.06 8.82
C ALA A 66 -7.87 -8.88 10.03
N SER A 67 -6.96 -9.41 10.85
CA SER A 67 -7.32 -10.18 12.04
C SER A 67 -8.00 -9.34 13.12
N GLY A 68 -7.59 -8.07 13.30
CA GLY A 68 -8.25 -7.13 14.22
C GLY A 68 -9.62 -6.63 13.73
N ARG A 69 -9.97 -6.87 12.46
CA ARG A 69 -11.24 -6.50 11.84
C ARG A 69 -12.23 -7.66 11.77
N ALA A 70 -11.78 -8.88 12.06
CA ALA A 70 -12.65 -10.01 12.39
C ALA A 70 -13.56 -9.60 13.58
N PRO A 71 -14.78 -10.16 13.72
CA PRO A 71 -15.87 -9.60 14.51
C PRO A 71 -15.71 -9.72 16.05
N LEU A 72 -14.51 -9.48 16.57
CA LEU A 72 -14.30 -9.18 17.98
C LEU A 72 -14.50 -7.67 18.14
N GLY A 73 -15.76 -7.28 18.30
CA GLY A 73 -16.20 -5.90 18.43
C GLY A 73 -15.47 -5.14 19.52
N GLY A 74 -14.79 -4.05 19.12
CA GLY A 74 -14.26 -3.03 20.02
C GLY A 74 -12.81 -2.66 19.72
N PRO A 75 -12.40 -1.41 20.02
CA PRO A 75 -10.99 -1.03 19.96
C PRO A 75 -10.16 -1.92 20.90
N LEU A 76 -9.09 -2.52 20.38
CA LEU A 76 -8.19 -3.39 21.14
C LEU A 76 -7.52 -2.68 22.33
N LEU A 77 -7.43 -1.35 22.28
CA LEU A 77 -6.94 -0.50 23.36
C LEU A 77 -7.79 0.77 23.44
N ARG A 78 -8.40 1.02 24.60
CA ARG A 78 -8.94 2.32 24.98
C ARG A 78 -7.84 3.02 25.78
N LEU A 79 -7.25 4.07 25.23
CA LEU A 79 -6.31 4.93 25.94
C LEU A 79 -7.15 5.90 26.79
N GLU A 80 -7.11 5.73 28.10
CA GLU A 80 -7.65 6.73 29.05
C GLU A 80 -6.60 7.87 29.19
N ALA A 81 -7.07 9.11 29.21
CA ALA A 81 -6.27 10.33 29.36
C ALA A 81 -6.29 10.82 30.82
#